data_AF-A0A6S7JQB3-F1
#
_entry.id   AF-A0A6S7JQB3-F1
#
_cell.length_a   1.000
_cell.length_b   1.000
_cell.length_c   1.000
_cell.angle_alpha   90.00
_cell.angle_beta   90.00
_cell.angle_gamma   90.00
#
_symmetry.space_group_name_H-M   'P 1'
#
loop_
_entity.id
_entity.type
_entity.pdbx_description
1 polymer ?
#
loop_
_entity_poly.entity_id
_entity_poly.type
_entity_poly.pdbx_seq_one_letter_code
_entity_poly.pdbx_strand_id
1 'polypeptide(L)'
;MECLSSGAMFGNFKDSFGYSNLNSSRLSKIDFESSLFNGVVLSYWDNIIGPRLGHLWLQCEEKCTEDSVKYVVTHNLNGELTRQAPPNAVDTKIFIIKERGLVFSSYIFTGISKGAGETLYSLSLLLPFSALKEYMQYQELVDVRMKLLVAKFRVLQEKDLLTSIPNFSKYLPSLVGMVSSLHLHGLSSMFSVSKLQLIS
;
A
#
# COMPACT_ATOMS: atom_id res chain seq x y z
N MET A 1 -26.19 29.68 -16.30
CA MET A 1 -26.21 28.82 -15.11
C MET A 1 -24.83 28.19 -15.04
N GLU A 2 -23.92 28.91 -14.36
CA GLU A 2 -22.48 28.67 -14.38
C GLU A 2 -22.13 27.52 -13.45
N CYS A 3 -21.44 26.50 -13.97
CA CYS A 3 -20.85 25.45 -13.17
C CYS A 3 -19.61 26.03 -12.49
N LEU A 4 -19.71 26.27 -11.18
CA LEU A 4 -18.60 26.63 -10.31
C LEU A 4 -17.55 25.52 -10.36
N SER A 5 -16.43 25.78 -11.03
CA SER A 5 -15.19 25.04 -10.83
C SER A 5 -14.73 25.32 -9.40
N SER A 6 -15.04 24.42 -8.48
CA SER A 6 -14.45 24.46 -7.14
C SER A 6 -12.99 24.02 -7.27
N GLY A 7 -12.12 25.00 -7.51
CA GLY A 7 -10.68 24.87 -7.37
C GLY A 7 -10.38 24.57 -5.91
N ALA A 8 -10.26 23.29 -5.59
CA ALA A 8 -9.67 22.87 -4.33
C ALA A 8 -8.20 23.29 -4.36
N MET A 9 -7.89 24.35 -3.62
CA MET A 9 -6.52 24.74 -3.27
C MET A 9 -5.92 23.67 -2.35
N PHE A 10 -5.48 22.56 -2.94
CA PHE A 10 -4.63 21.59 -2.26
C PHE A 10 -3.22 22.19 -2.18
N GLY A 11 -2.73 22.40 -0.96
CA GLY A 11 -1.38 22.87 -0.69
C GLY A 11 -0.36 22.05 -1.48
N ASN A 12 0.53 22.75 -2.19
CA ASN A 12 1.56 22.18 -3.05
C ASN A 12 2.48 21.24 -2.26
N PHE A 13 2.22 19.93 -2.34
CA PHE A 13 3.23 18.88 -2.12
C PHE A 13 4.28 18.82 -3.25
N LYS A 14 4.24 19.79 -4.18
CA LYS A 14 4.99 19.77 -5.44
C LYS A 14 6.51 19.92 -5.28
N ASP A 15 7.01 20.54 -4.20
CA ASP A 15 8.38 21.07 -4.24
C ASP A 15 9.44 20.35 -3.38
N SER A 16 9.17 19.17 -2.77
CA SER A 16 10.24 18.51 -1.98
C SER A 16 10.28 16.97 -1.95
N PHE A 17 9.29 16.27 -2.50
CA PHE A 17 9.37 14.81 -2.55
C PHE A 17 10.26 14.38 -3.72
N GLY A 18 11.43 13.86 -3.37
CA GLY A 18 12.33 13.12 -4.25
C GLY A 18 13.00 12.00 -3.46
N TYR A 19 13.32 10.88 -4.08
CA TYR A 19 13.99 9.75 -3.44
C TYR A 19 15.35 10.16 -2.88
N SER A 20 16.05 11.08 -3.57
CA SER A 20 17.26 11.74 -3.07
C SER A 20 17.09 12.47 -1.74
N ASN A 21 15.86 12.91 -1.42
CA ASN A 21 15.53 13.60 -0.17
C ASN A 21 15.01 12.65 0.92
N LEU A 22 14.84 11.36 0.62
CA LEU A 22 14.44 10.35 1.60
C LEU A 22 15.67 9.72 2.25
N ASN A 23 15.72 9.80 3.57
CA ASN A 23 16.72 9.06 4.34
C ASN A 23 16.22 7.63 4.64
N SER A 24 17.11 6.80 5.20
CA SER A 24 16.82 5.40 5.57
C SER A 24 15.69 5.23 6.60
N SER A 25 15.28 6.28 7.31
CA SER A 25 14.13 6.22 8.22
C SER A 25 12.78 6.24 7.49
N ARG A 26 12.75 6.70 6.23
CA ARG A 26 11.53 6.81 5.41
C ARG A 26 11.54 5.94 4.16
N LEU A 27 12.68 5.29 3.87
CA LEU A 27 12.86 4.41 2.73
C LEU A 27 13.61 3.14 3.16
N SER A 28 13.03 1.99 2.88
CA SER A 28 13.67 0.68 3.05
C SER A 28 13.65 -0.09 1.73
N LYS A 29 14.78 -0.75 1.41
CA LYS A 29 14.81 -1.69 0.30
C LYS A 29 14.27 -3.05 0.73
N ILE A 30 13.30 -3.56 -0.01
CA ILE A 30 12.77 -4.92 0.17
C ILE A 30 12.90 -5.65 -1.15
N ASP A 31 13.26 -6.93 -1.07
CA ASP A 31 13.27 -7.78 -2.23
C ASP A 31 11.84 -8.11 -2.67
N PHE A 32 11.46 -7.57 -3.83
CA PHE A 32 10.24 -7.89 -4.54
C PHE A 32 10.53 -8.68 -5.82
N GLU A 33 11.69 -9.33 -5.94
CA GLU A 33 12.00 -10.18 -7.10
C GLU A 33 10.89 -11.20 -7.32
N SER A 34 10.37 -11.21 -8.56
CA SER A 34 9.25 -12.04 -8.99
C SER A 34 7.89 -11.76 -8.32
N SER A 35 7.74 -10.62 -7.64
CA SER A 35 6.47 -10.16 -7.07
C SER A 35 5.64 -9.38 -8.08
N LEU A 36 4.31 -9.39 -7.88
CA LEU A 36 3.36 -8.52 -8.58
C LEU A 36 3.44 -7.06 -8.09
N PHE A 37 4.10 -6.81 -6.96
CA PHE A 37 4.15 -5.51 -6.30
C PHE A 37 5.44 -4.75 -6.62
N ASN A 38 5.30 -3.46 -6.89
CA ASN A 38 6.41 -2.53 -7.08
C ASN A 38 6.87 -1.89 -5.76
N GLY A 39 6.00 -1.84 -4.76
CA GLY A 39 6.33 -1.30 -3.45
C GLY A 39 5.15 -1.27 -2.49
N VAL A 40 5.42 -0.84 -1.27
CA VAL A 40 4.45 -0.60 -0.21
C VAL A 40 4.62 0.80 0.33
N VAL A 41 3.53 1.54 0.46
CA VAL A 41 3.51 2.92 0.97
C VAL A 41 2.73 2.96 2.27
N LEU A 42 3.37 3.40 3.34
CA LEU A 42 2.69 3.84 4.55
C LEU A 42 2.46 5.35 4.45
N SER A 43 1.22 5.79 4.52
CA SER A 43 0.86 7.21 4.66
C SER A 43 0.09 7.46 5.95
N TYR A 44 0.09 8.70 6.41
CA TYR A 44 -0.67 9.13 7.58
C TYR A 44 -1.21 10.54 7.39
N TRP A 45 -2.24 10.89 8.14
CA TRP A 45 -2.81 12.23 8.14
C TRP A 45 -2.12 13.13 9.17
N ASP A 46 -1.70 14.30 8.73
CA ASP A 46 -1.20 15.40 9.55
C ASP A 46 -2.25 16.52 9.55
N ASN A 47 -2.67 16.99 10.73
CA ASN A 47 -3.76 17.97 10.85
C ASN A 47 -3.43 19.36 10.28
N ILE A 48 -2.15 19.64 10.03
CA ILE A 48 -1.70 20.93 9.49
C ILE A 48 -1.44 20.81 8.00
N ILE A 49 -0.77 19.74 7.58
CA ILE A 49 -0.24 19.60 6.20
C ILE A 49 -1.08 18.64 5.35
N GLY A 50 -1.96 17.84 5.95
CA GLY A 50 -2.75 16.81 5.27
C GLY A 50 -2.00 15.48 5.14
N PRO A 51 -2.23 14.69 4.07
CA PRO A 51 -1.59 13.40 3.89
C PRO A 51 -0.07 13.49 3.77
N ARG A 52 0.65 12.63 4.50
CA ARG A 52 2.11 12.55 4.53
C ARG A 52 2.58 11.14 4.27
N LEU A 53 3.75 11.00 3.63
CA LEU A 53 4.46 9.72 3.60
C LEU A 53 4.97 9.40 5.01
N GLY A 54 4.59 8.26 5.56
CA GLY A 54 5.23 7.67 6.72
C GLY A 54 6.51 6.96 6.33
N HIS A 55 6.39 5.95 5.48
CA HIS A 55 7.51 5.12 5.04
C HIS A 55 7.23 4.48 3.67
N LEU A 56 8.28 4.21 2.92
CA LEU A 56 8.25 3.58 1.60
C LEU A 56 9.12 2.33 1.61
N TRP A 57 8.55 1.20 1.22
CA TRP A 57 9.29 -0.04 0.94
C TRP A 57 9.27 -0.32 -0.56
N LEU A 58 10.43 -0.41 -1.19
CA LEU A 58 10.52 -0.69 -2.63
C LEU A 58 11.75 -1.53 -2.95
N GLN A 59 11.74 -2.24 -4.07
CA GLN A 59 12.91 -2.97 -4.57
C GLN A 59 13.83 -2.04 -5.37
N CYS A 60 13.25 -1.37 -6.36
CA CYS A 60 13.96 -0.49 -7.28
C CYS A 60 13.06 0.70 -7.63
N GLU A 61 13.68 1.87 -7.71
CA GLU A 61 13.03 3.14 -8.04
C GLU A 61 12.46 3.13 -9.46
N GLU A 62 13.03 2.34 -10.36
CA GLU A 62 12.53 2.17 -11.74
C GLU A 62 11.16 1.49 -11.78
N LYS A 63 10.89 0.56 -10.85
CA LYS A 63 9.59 -0.13 -10.77
C LYS A 63 8.54 0.71 -10.04
N CYS A 64 8.96 1.52 -9.07
CA CYS A 64 8.07 2.37 -8.29
C CYS A 64 8.48 3.83 -8.46
N THR A 65 7.84 4.54 -9.39
CA THR A 65 8.19 5.94 -9.68
C THR A 65 7.77 6.89 -8.55
N GLU A 66 8.51 7.98 -8.38
CA GLU A 66 8.16 9.01 -7.39
C GLU A 66 6.76 9.57 -7.60
N ASP A 67 6.35 9.77 -8.85
CA ASP A 67 5.03 10.27 -9.22
C ASP A 67 3.92 9.32 -8.75
N SER A 68 4.16 8.01 -8.81
CA SER A 68 3.22 7.00 -8.30
C SER A 68 3.08 7.13 -6.78
N VAL A 69 4.19 7.25 -6.06
CA VAL A 69 4.18 7.41 -4.60
C VAL A 69 3.51 8.72 -4.19
N LYS A 70 3.86 9.84 -4.83
CA LYS A 70 3.23 11.15 -4.64
C LYS A 70 1.72 11.06 -4.83
N TYR A 71 1.28 10.41 -5.91
CA TYR A 71 -0.13 10.26 -6.22
C TYR A 71 -0.87 9.49 -5.11
N VAL A 72 -0.33 8.34 -4.69
CA VAL A 72 -0.91 7.52 -3.61
C VAL A 72 -0.99 8.32 -2.31
N VAL A 73 0.11 8.93 -1.87
CA VAL A 73 0.14 9.70 -0.62
C VAL A 73 -0.89 10.83 -0.64
N THR A 74 -0.96 11.57 -1.74
CA THR A 74 -1.80 12.77 -1.86
C THR A 74 -3.29 12.45 -1.87
N HIS A 75 -3.71 11.38 -2.55
CA HIS A 75 -5.13 11.17 -2.84
C HIS A 75 -5.81 10.16 -1.93
N ASN A 76 -5.05 9.22 -1.37
CA ASN A 76 -5.63 8.04 -0.74
C ASN A 76 -6.34 8.32 0.61
N LEU A 77 -5.88 9.31 1.38
CA LEU A 77 -6.50 9.69 2.66
C LEU A 77 -7.46 10.87 2.54
N ASN A 78 -7.61 11.46 1.35
CA ASN A 78 -8.52 12.59 1.15
C ASN A 78 -9.97 12.14 1.28
N GLY A 79 -10.75 12.85 2.10
CA GLY A 79 -12.16 12.53 2.33
C GLY A 79 -12.40 11.46 3.39
N GLU A 80 -11.36 10.90 4.00
CA GLU A 80 -11.49 9.85 5.03
C GLU A 80 -11.57 10.39 6.46
N LEU A 81 -11.37 11.70 6.65
CA LEU A 81 -11.33 12.33 7.99
C LEU A 81 -12.66 12.27 8.74
N THR A 82 -13.78 12.30 8.03
CA THR A 82 -15.12 12.29 8.63
C THR A 82 -15.64 10.86 8.84
N ARG A 83 -14.80 9.85 8.59
CA ARG A 83 -15.15 8.44 8.72
C ARG A 83 -15.51 8.09 10.17
N GLN A 84 -16.70 7.55 10.37
CA GLN A 84 -17.11 6.92 11.62
C GLN A 84 -16.92 5.41 11.51
N ALA A 85 -15.73 4.93 11.87
CA ALA A 85 -15.43 3.52 11.83
C ALA A 85 -15.32 2.92 13.23
N PRO A 86 -15.74 1.65 13.41
CA PRO A 86 -15.54 0.95 14.66
C PRO A 86 -14.05 0.91 15.05
N PRO A 87 -13.76 0.81 16.36
CA PRO A 87 -12.40 0.50 16.82
C PRO A 87 -11.85 -0.73 16.09
N ASN A 88 -10.58 -0.67 15.70
CA ASN A 88 -9.88 -1.72 14.95
C ASN A 88 -10.35 -1.98 13.51
N ALA A 89 -11.36 -1.28 13.00
CA ALA A 89 -11.76 -1.41 11.60
C ALA A 89 -10.59 -1.06 10.65
N VAL A 90 -10.55 -1.78 9.53
CA VAL A 90 -9.62 -1.58 8.42
C VAL A 90 -10.45 -1.60 7.15
N ASP A 91 -10.51 -0.46 6.45
CA ASP A 91 -11.23 -0.36 5.19
C ASP A 91 -10.28 -0.60 4.04
N THR A 92 -10.70 -1.45 3.10
CA THR A 92 -9.91 -1.78 1.93
C THR A 92 -10.47 -1.06 0.70
N LYS A 93 -9.60 -0.40 -0.07
CA LYS A 93 -9.95 0.24 -1.35
C LYS A 93 -8.94 -0.15 -2.43
N ILE A 94 -9.43 -0.47 -3.62
CA ILE A 94 -8.58 -0.71 -4.79
C ILE A 94 -8.74 0.46 -5.75
N PHE A 95 -7.63 1.08 -6.11
CA PHE A 95 -7.59 2.19 -7.05
C PHE A 95 -6.92 1.74 -8.34
N ILE A 96 -7.54 2.08 -9.47
CA ILE A 96 -7.06 1.75 -10.81
C ILE A 96 -6.88 3.05 -11.58
N ILE A 97 -5.62 3.46 -11.76
CA ILE A 97 -5.22 4.72 -12.38
C ILE A 97 -4.53 4.41 -13.71
N LYS A 98 -5.35 4.09 -14.72
CA LYS A 98 -4.91 3.50 -16.00
C LYS A 98 -3.94 4.42 -16.75
N GLU A 99 -4.23 5.70 -16.75
CA GLU A 99 -3.46 6.81 -17.31
C GLU A 99 -2.08 6.99 -16.67
N ARG A 100 -1.86 6.43 -15.47
CA ARG A 100 -0.55 6.39 -14.80
C ARG A 100 0.07 4.99 -14.79
N GLY A 101 -0.58 4.00 -15.41
CA GLY A 101 -0.15 2.61 -15.36
C GLY A 101 -0.08 2.06 -13.92
N LEU A 102 -0.87 2.61 -12.99
CA LEU A 102 -0.77 2.35 -11.56
C LEU A 102 -2.04 1.71 -11.03
N VAL A 103 -1.89 0.67 -10.23
CA VAL A 103 -2.93 0.12 -9.36
C VAL A 103 -2.39 0.10 -7.94
N PHE A 104 -3.26 0.40 -6.96
CA PHE A 104 -2.90 0.19 -5.57
C PHE A 104 -4.08 -0.26 -4.72
N SER A 105 -3.80 -1.22 -3.82
CA SER A 105 -4.73 -1.66 -2.79
C SER A 105 -4.37 -1.01 -1.47
N SER A 106 -5.27 -0.20 -0.96
CA SER A 106 -5.13 0.63 0.21
C SER A 106 -5.91 0.06 1.39
N TYR A 107 -5.26 0.02 2.56
CA TYR A 107 -5.82 -0.42 3.82
C TYR A 107 -5.80 0.77 4.76
N ILE A 108 -6.96 1.37 4.98
CA ILE A 108 -7.15 2.62 5.72
C ILE A 108 -7.58 2.28 7.14
N PHE A 109 -6.88 2.82 8.13
CA PHE A 109 -7.03 2.42 9.52
C PHE A 109 -6.63 3.55 10.48
N THR A 110 -7.25 3.59 11.65
CA THR A 110 -6.77 4.47 12.74
C THR A 110 -5.56 3.83 13.41
N GLY A 111 -4.48 4.61 13.56
CA GLY A 111 -3.26 4.22 14.27
C GLY A 111 -2.75 5.38 15.12
N ILE A 112 -1.55 5.25 15.68
CA ILE A 112 -0.98 6.25 16.60
C ILE A 112 0.21 6.95 15.96
N SER A 113 0.21 8.28 15.99
CA SER A 113 1.30 9.13 15.52
C SER A 113 1.95 9.90 16.66
N LYS A 114 3.24 10.19 16.51
CA LYS A 114 4.01 10.98 17.47
C LYS A 114 3.44 12.40 17.53
N GLY A 115 2.97 12.81 18.71
CA GLY A 115 2.50 14.16 19.01
C GLY A 115 1.03 14.44 18.66
N ALA A 116 0.43 13.71 17.72
CA ALA A 116 -0.99 13.88 17.35
C ALA A 116 -1.94 12.89 18.05
N GLY A 117 -1.40 11.85 18.72
CA GLY A 117 -2.21 10.78 19.29
C GLY A 117 -2.77 9.88 18.20
N GLU A 118 -4.06 9.55 18.27
CA GLU A 118 -4.73 8.80 17.21
C GLU A 118 -4.83 9.62 15.92
N THR A 119 -4.44 9.02 14.80
CA THR A 119 -4.61 9.62 13.47
C THR A 119 -4.91 8.55 12.43
N LEU A 120 -5.34 9.01 11.26
CA LEU A 120 -5.60 8.15 10.13
C LEU A 120 -4.30 7.73 9.45
N TYR A 121 -4.17 6.44 9.19
CA TYR A 121 -3.11 5.83 8.42
C TYR A 121 -3.68 5.11 7.20
N SER A 122 -2.82 4.92 6.20
CA SER A 122 -3.04 3.93 5.18
C SER A 122 -1.77 3.14 4.91
N LEU A 123 -1.92 1.84 4.70
CA LEU A 123 -0.89 1.00 4.11
C LEU A 123 -1.34 0.62 2.69
N SER A 124 -0.54 0.90 1.67
CA SER A 124 -0.93 0.70 0.27
C SER A 124 0.07 -0.19 -0.47
N LEU A 125 -0.41 -1.25 -1.11
CA LEU A 125 0.37 -2.10 -2.00
C LEU A 125 0.30 -1.54 -3.42
N LEU A 126 1.43 -1.20 -4.02
CA LEU A 126 1.51 -0.65 -5.37
C LEU A 126 1.88 -1.76 -6.36
N LEU A 127 1.22 -1.79 -7.50
CA LEU A 127 1.49 -2.72 -8.59
C LEU A 127 1.27 -2.03 -9.95
N PRO A 128 1.94 -2.48 -11.02
CA PRO A 128 1.70 -1.93 -12.35
C PRO A 128 0.31 -2.36 -12.85
N PHE A 129 -0.33 -1.53 -13.67
CA PHE A 129 -1.64 -1.83 -14.24
C PHE A 129 -1.66 -3.15 -15.03
N SER A 130 -0.55 -3.54 -15.64
CA SER A 130 -0.40 -4.83 -16.33
C SER A 130 -0.60 -6.04 -15.41
N ALA A 131 -0.26 -5.93 -14.13
CA ALA A 131 -0.38 -7.00 -13.13
C ALA A 131 -1.78 -7.10 -12.51
N LEU A 132 -2.71 -6.20 -12.87
CA LEU A 132 -4.05 -6.14 -12.26
C LEU A 132 -4.80 -7.48 -12.36
N LYS A 133 -4.81 -8.09 -13.55
CA LYS A 133 -5.54 -9.33 -13.79
C LYS A 133 -5.04 -10.48 -12.91
N GLU A 134 -3.73 -10.59 -12.76
CA GLU A 134 -3.09 -11.61 -11.92
C GLU A 134 -3.32 -11.31 -10.44
N TYR A 135 -3.19 -10.05 -10.03
CA TYR A 135 -3.46 -9.63 -8.66
C TYR A 135 -4.89 -9.95 -8.21
N MET A 136 -5.89 -9.78 -9.08
CA MET A 136 -7.28 -10.10 -8.75
C MET A 136 -7.49 -11.57 -8.36
N GLN A 137 -6.64 -12.50 -8.82
CA GLN A 137 -6.73 -13.91 -8.44
C GLN A 137 -6.34 -14.15 -6.97
N TYR A 138 -5.51 -13.27 -6.42
CA TYR A 138 -4.97 -13.40 -5.05
C TYR A 138 -5.52 -12.32 -4.11
N GLN A 139 -6.40 -11.44 -4.59
CA GLN A 139 -6.80 -10.22 -3.89
C GLN A 139 -7.39 -10.51 -2.51
N GLU A 140 -8.25 -11.51 -2.37
CA GLU A 140 -8.88 -11.86 -1.09
C GLU A 140 -7.84 -12.37 -0.07
N LEU A 141 -6.93 -13.24 -0.49
CA LEU A 141 -5.84 -13.73 0.37
C LEU A 141 -4.94 -12.57 0.82
N VAL A 142 -4.59 -11.68 -0.12
CA VAL A 142 -3.79 -10.50 0.18
C VAL A 142 -4.52 -9.58 1.15
N ASP A 143 -5.84 -9.38 0.98
CA ASP A 143 -6.67 -8.56 1.86
C ASP A 143 -6.64 -9.07 3.31
N VAL A 144 -6.87 -10.37 3.50
CA VAL A 144 -6.81 -11.01 4.82
C VAL A 144 -5.43 -10.83 5.45
N ARG A 145 -4.35 -11.07 4.69
CA ARG A 145 -2.99 -10.97 5.20
C ARG A 145 -2.61 -9.52 5.55
N MET A 146 -3.01 -8.56 4.73
CA MET A 146 -2.77 -7.14 4.98
C MET A 146 -3.52 -6.63 6.21
N LYS A 147 -4.76 -7.05 6.43
CA LYS A 147 -5.49 -6.73 7.67
C LYS A 147 -4.78 -7.26 8.91
N LEU A 148 -4.22 -8.47 8.85
CA LEU A 148 -3.38 -9.02 9.93
C LEU A 148 -2.09 -8.21 10.14
N LEU A 149 -1.46 -7.74 9.06
CA LEU A 149 -0.29 -6.86 9.14
C LEU A 149 -0.63 -5.50 9.74
N VAL A 150 -1.78 -4.90 9.40
CA VAL A 150 -2.27 -3.67 10.02
C VAL A 150 -2.48 -3.86 11.53
N ALA A 151 -3.10 -4.97 11.94
CA ALA A 151 -3.27 -5.30 13.36
C ALA A 151 -1.90 -5.42 14.08
N LYS A 152 -0.93 -6.11 13.48
CA LYS A 152 0.44 -6.19 14.01
C LYS A 152 1.10 -4.82 14.09
N PHE A 153 0.93 -3.97 13.08
CA PHE A 153 1.50 -2.63 13.04
C PHE A 153 0.96 -1.76 14.18
N ARG A 154 -0.36 -1.77 14.42
CA ARG A 154 -0.98 -1.07 15.56
C ARG A 154 -0.40 -1.51 16.90
N VAL A 155 -0.22 -2.81 17.10
CA VAL A 155 0.42 -3.34 18.33
C VAL A 155 1.86 -2.85 18.46
N LEU A 156 2.60 -2.75 17.35
CA LEU A 156 3.94 -2.21 17.36
C LEU A 156 3.96 -0.70 17.66
N GLN A 157 3.00 0.07 17.14
CA GLN A 157 2.84 1.49 17.44
C GLN A 157 2.56 1.72 18.93
N GLU A 158 1.68 0.93 19.53
CA GLU A 158 1.34 0.99 20.96
C GLU A 158 2.55 0.66 21.85
N LYS A 159 3.35 -0.33 21.44
CA LYS A 159 4.55 -0.73 22.19
C LYS A 159 5.64 0.32 22.15
N ASP A 160 5.98 0.79 20.95
CA ASP A 160 7.00 1.82 20.75
C ASP A 160 6.93 2.38 19.32
N LEU A 161 6.50 3.63 19.21
CA LEU A 161 6.42 4.34 17.94
C LEU A 161 7.75 4.40 17.19
N LEU A 162 8.88 4.54 17.90
CA LEU A 162 10.20 4.70 17.27
C LEU A 162 10.65 3.43 16.56
N THR A 163 10.38 2.27 17.14
CA THR A 163 10.77 0.97 16.57
C THR A 163 9.65 0.28 15.79
N SER A 164 8.45 0.88 15.73
CA SER A 164 7.29 0.28 15.06
C SER A 164 7.51 -0.05 13.58
N ILE A 165 7.98 0.91 12.79
CA ILE A 165 8.28 0.76 11.36
C ILE A 165 9.38 -0.25 11.08
N PRO A 166 10.58 -0.19 11.71
CA PRO A 166 11.63 -1.17 11.43
C PRO A 166 11.22 -2.59 11.88
N ASN A 167 10.46 -2.74 12.96
CA ASN A 167 9.93 -4.05 13.36
C ASN A 167 8.84 -4.55 12.42
N PHE A 168 8.00 -3.66 11.90
CA PHE A 168 6.98 -3.99 10.91
C PHE A 168 7.59 -4.46 9.58
N SER A 169 8.67 -3.81 9.16
CA SER A 169 9.38 -4.10 7.90
C SER A 169 9.78 -5.57 7.77
N LYS A 170 10.02 -6.25 8.90
CA LYS A 170 10.39 -7.68 8.96
C LYS A 170 9.28 -8.62 8.47
N TYR A 171 8.02 -8.19 8.46
CA TYR A 171 6.90 -9.04 8.04
C TYR A 171 6.59 -8.95 6.55
N LEU A 172 7.00 -7.86 5.88
CA LEU A 172 6.69 -7.63 4.46
C LEU A 172 7.31 -8.69 3.53
N PRO A 173 8.57 -9.13 3.70
CA PRO A 173 9.14 -10.17 2.84
C PRO A 173 8.34 -11.48 2.84
N SER A 174 7.73 -11.85 3.97
CA SER A 174 6.89 -13.05 4.06
C SER A 174 5.60 -12.92 3.26
N LEU A 175 4.96 -11.74 3.28
CA LEU A 175 3.79 -11.45 2.43
C LEU A 175 4.17 -11.51 0.95
N VAL A 176 5.25 -10.82 0.58
CA VAL A 176 5.73 -10.74 -0.80
C VAL A 176 6.08 -12.12 -1.32
N GLY A 177 6.91 -12.87 -0.58
CA GLY A 177 7.30 -14.23 -0.96
C GLY A 177 6.13 -15.19 -1.10
N MET A 178 5.08 -15.06 -0.27
CA MET A 178 3.85 -15.85 -0.42
C MET A 178 3.16 -15.57 -1.75
N VAL A 179 2.94 -14.30 -2.09
CA VAL A 179 2.26 -13.92 -3.33
C VAL A 179 3.11 -14.27 -4.55
N SER A 180 4.42 -14.04 -4.51
CA SER A 180 5.35 -14.46 -5.57
C SER A 180 5.32 -15.98 -5.77
N SER A 181 5.32 -16.76 -4.68
CA SER A 181 5.27 -18.22 -4.77
C SER A 181 3.96 -18.71 -5.39
N LEU A 182 2.84 -18.09 -5.02
CA LEU A 182 1.54 -18.40 -5.63
C LEU A 182 1.49 -17.97 -7.10
N HIS A 183 2.10 -16.85 -7.45
CA HIS A 183 2.16 -16.39 -8.83
C HIS A 183 3.02 -17.33 -9.72
N LEU A 184 4.18 -17.76 -9.22
CA LEU A 184 5.12 -18.59 -9.97
C LEU A 184 4.75 -20.08 -10.04
N HIS A 185 4.20 -20.61 -8.94
CA HIS A 185 3.93 -22.05 -8.79
C HIS A 185 2.45 -22.38 -8.62
N GLY A 186 1.60 -21.36 -8.55
CA GLY A 186 0.16 -21.54 -8.47
C GLY A 186 -0.36 -22.30 -9.69
N LEU A 187 -1.36 -23.13 -9.44
CA LEU A 187 -2.02 -23.89 -10.48
C LEU A 187 -2.67 -22.92 -11.47
N SER A 188 -2.26 -23.00 -12.74
CA SER A 188 -2.90 -22.22 -13.81
C SER A 188 -4.37 -22.60 -13.90
N SER A 189 -5.24 -21.60 -13.98
CA SER A 189 -6.71 -21.76 -14.11
C SER A 189 -7.13 -22.57 -15.36
N MET A 190 -6.20 -22.88 -16.27
CA MET A 190 -6.38 -23.86 -17.33
C MET A 190 -5.83 -25.23 -16.92
N PHE A 191 -6.65 -26.00 -16.21
CA PHE A 191 -6.47 -27.45 -16.20
C PHE A 191 -6.90 -27.99 -17.57
N SER A 192 -5.93 -28.35 -18.40
CA SER A 192 -6.23 -29.25 -19.52
C SER A 192 -6.39 -30.65 -18.95
N VAL A 193 -7.63 -31.15 -18.92
CA VAL A 193 -7.98 -32.52 -18.49
C VAL A 193 -7.17 -33.59 -19.24
N SER A 194 -6.59 -33.25 -20.39
CA SER A 194 -5.68 -34.11 -21.16
C SER A 194 -4.37 -34.50 -20.47
N LYS A 195 -4.01 -33.89 -19.33
CA LYS A 195 -2.85 -34.32 -18.51
C LYS A 195 -3.19 -35.32 -17.41
N LEU A 196 -4.47 -35.63 -17.21
CA LEU A 196 -4.88 -36.75 -16.35
C LEU A 196 -4.80 -38.04 -17.17
N GLN A 197 -3.58 -38.54 -17.40
CA GLN A 197 -3.43 -39.95 -17.72
C GLN A 197 -3.78 -40.73 -16.47
N LEU A 198 -4.99 -41.31 -16.49
CA LEU A 198 -5.41 -42.36 -15.58
C LEU A 198 -4.31 -43.42 -15.56
N ILE A 199 -3.64 -43.54 -14.41
CA ILE A 199 -2.84 -44.72 -14.09
C ILE A 199 -3.87 -45.84 -13.90
N SER A 200 -4.07 -46.63 -14.96
CA SER A 200 -4.77 -47.92 -14.94
C SER A 200 -3.81 -49.02 -14.51
#